data_AF-A0A960SJ22-F1
#
_entry.id   AF-A0A960SJ22-F1
#
_cell.length_a   1.000
_cell.length_b   1.000
_cell.length_c   1.000
_cell.angle_alpha   90.00
_cell.angle_beta   90.00
_cell.angle_gamma   90.00
#
_symmetry.space_group_name_H-M   'P 1'
#
loop_
_entity.id
_entity.type
_entity.pdbx_description
1 polymer ?
#
loop_
_entity_poly.entity_id
_entity_poly.type
_entity_poly.pdbx_seq_one_letter_code
_entity_poly.pdbx_strand_id
1 'polypeptide(L)'
;AAGGVIDVQSGTILLNGNGISAGGTFLVAGNARLDFNGSQTLTGTYTGSGYGTVAISGGTYTGDETTQFSFPSPLFEWTGGTLTGTFTNTGLMTIAGTGIRFLSGTLNNSGIILHKDTGVLAFISGILNNESSGEYDFTGDGAFRWWSGSQGLINNDGLLRKSGGLGESNFSGQGSLTMLNNTGTVEVSSGTLNVNGPDTQIDSGTLTAGTWIANDGTLSLNANITTNDASLILAGSSGNIPAISNLTTNHGSFTIENGAAFTASAAFTNQGILTLGAGGAMNVSGDFSQGTGAMLKFAIGGPSTGGNFGTLTVSGNASLAGGLELKLADGYGPQTGNSYTVATYSSRSGAFGEETGLTPFFTSDLSPAALVINAIGTASDLSVSTVSSPGALSLGESATLTYTVTNLSGRAATAPWKDSVYVSTDTTWDDSDILVGSSMVPDDLAVGASYNGSVDLVIPSIPNNRYFLLVVADSDGMVPDIDRMNNYATTASTIEIVATRLRVI
;
A
#
# COMPACT_ATOMS: atom_id res chain seq x y z
N ALA A 1 4.42 30.41 -29.06
CA ALA A 1 3.48 29.57 -29.84
C ALA A 1 2.86 28.58 -28.86
N ALA A 2 1.56 28.30 -28.96
CA ALA A 2 0.95 27.28 -28.11
C ALA A 2 1.34 25.88 -28.60
N GLY A 3 1.70 24.98 -27.68
CA GLY A 3 1.94 23.55 -27.98
C GLY A 3 3.21 23.25 -28.79
N GLY A 4 4.31 23.96 -28.54
CA GLY A 4 5.59 23.69 -29.21
C GLY A 4 6.20 22.32 -28.84
N VAL A 5 6.98 21.74 -29.75
CA VAL A 5 7.73 20.50 -29.52
C VAL A 5 9.23 20.80 -29.35
N ILE A 6 9.86 20.26 -28.31
CA ILE A 6 11.32 20.22 -28.16
C ILE A 6 11.74 18.75 -28.24
N ASP A 7 12.58 18.41 -29.23
CA ASP A 7 13.16 17.08 -29.41
C ASP A 7 14.66 17.11 -29.07
N VAL A 8 15.05 16.40 -28.02
CA VAL A 8 16.42 16.27 -27.53
C VAL A 8 16.89 14.83 -27.72
N GLN A 9 17.64 14.61 -28.80
CA GLN A 9 18.08 13.28 -29.20
C GLN A 9 19.36 12.82 -28.49
N SER A 10 20.18 13.75 -28.00
CA SER A 10 21.40 13.47 -27.23
C SER A 10 21.91 14.71 -26.49
N GLY A 11 22.73 14.50 -25.46
CA GLY A 11 23.39 15.57 -24.71
C GLY A 11 22.43 16.40 -23.85
N THR A 12 22.86 17.60 -23.46
CA THR A 12 22.09 18.51 -22.61
C THR A 12 21.75 19.79 -23.34
N ILE A 13 20.47 20.14 -23.38
CA ILE A 13 20.01 21.50 -23.71
C ILE A 13 19.73 22.22 -22.39
N LEU A 14 20.42 23.34 -22.17
CA LEU A 14 20.21 24.21 -21.02
C LEU A 14 19.52 25.50 -21.46
N LEU A 15 18.34 25.77 -20.90
CA LEU A 15 17.52 26.93 -21.18
C LEU A 15 17.55 27.90 -19.98
N ASN A 16 18.46 28.87 -20.06
CA ASN A 16 18.66 29.90 -19.02
C ASN A 16 17.81 31.18 -19.26
N GLY A 17 17.15 31.28 -20.41
CA GLY A 17 16.38 32.47 -20.77
C GLY A 17 15.06 32.56 -20.01
N ASN A 18 14.56 33.77 -19.83
CA ASN A 18 13.21 33.99 -19.32
C ASN A 18 12.19 33.94 -20.45
N GLY A 19 10.93 33.60 -20.16
CA GLY A 19 9.93 33.50 -21.23
C GLY A 19 8.49 33.31 -20.78
N ILE A 20 7.62 33.19 -21.78
CA ILE A 20 6.20 32.86 -21.63
C ILE A 20 5.92 31.68 -22.54
N SER A 21 5.27 30.64 -22.02
CA SER A 21 4.93 29.43 -22.76
C SER A 21 3.49 29.01 -22.49
N ALA A 22 2.86 28.39 -23.49
CA ALA A 22 1.49 27.92 -23.45
C ALA A 22 1.44 26.46 -23.95
N GLY A 23 1.61 25.52 -23.01
CA GLY A 23 1.77 24.10 -23.26
C GLY A 23 3.04 23.73 -24.03
N GLY A 24 3.37 22.44 -24.03
CA GLY A 24 4.54 21.94 -24.73
C GLY A 24 4.68 20.42 -24.69
N THR A 25 5.34 19.86 -25.70
CA THR A 25 5.68 18.45 -25.77
C THR A 25 7.19 18.27 -25.82
N PHE A 26 7.75 17.54 -24.87
CA PHE A 26 9.19 17.32 -24.76
C PHE A 26 9.54 15.86 -25.05
N LEU A 27 10.27 15.62 -26.13
CA LEU A 27 10.76 14.31 -26.52
C LEU A 27 12.23 14.24 -26.11
N VAL A 28 12.56 13.42 -25.11
CA VAL A 28 13.93 13.37 -24.56
C VAL A 28 14.44 11.93 -24.58
N ALA A 29 15.41 11.68 -25.45
CA ALA A 29 16.02 10.36 -25.59
C ALA A 29 16.76 9.91 -24.32
N GLY A 30 16.99 8.61 -24.17
CA GLY A 30 17.73 8.05 -23.03
C GLY A 30 19.12 8.68 -22.88
N ASN A 31 19.48 9.04 -21.65
CA ASN A 31 20.70 9.79 -21.30
C ASN A 31 20.79 11.24 -21.84
N ALA A 32 19.75 11.76 -22.50
CA ALA A 32 19.66 13.17 -22.87
C ALA A 32 18.93 13.97 -21.78
N ARG A 33 19.19 15.29 -21.74
CA ARG A 33 18.61 16.19 -20.74
C ARG A 33 18.12 17.50 -21.37
N LEU A 34 16.90 17.89 -21.05
CA LEU A 34 16.36 19.23 -21.27
C LEU A 34 16.24 19.91 -19.91
N ASP A 35 17.03 20.94 -19.66
CA ASP A 35 17.10 21.61 -18.36
C ASP A 35 16.66 23.07 -18.45
N PHE A 36 15.63 23.42 -17.69
CA PHE A 36 15.14 24.79 -17.55
C PHE A 36 15.70 25.40 -16.26
N ASN A 37 16.43 26.51 -16.39
CA ASN A 37 17.05 27.25 -15.29
C ASN A 37 16.64 28.74 -15.26
N GLY A 38 16.04 29.25 -16.33
CA GLY A 38 15.47 30.60 -16.38
C GLY A 38 14.04 30.69 -15.84
N SER A 39 13.52 31.91 -15.67
CA SER A 39 12.16 32.13 -15.15
C SER A 39 11.11 32.12 -16.26
N GLN A 40 9.98 31.42 -16.05
CA GLN A 40 8.95 31.26 -17.07
C GLN A 40 7.56 31.62 -16.54
N THR A 41 6.70 32.17 -17.39
CA THR A 41 5.25 32.17 -17.17
C THR A 41 4.63 31.07 -18.02
N LEU A 42 3.98 30.11 -17.37
CA LEU A 42 3.46 28.91 -17.99
C LEU A 42 1.94 28.92 -17.95
N THR A 43 1.31 28.52 -19.05
CA THR A 43 -0.12 28.19 -19.16
C THR A 43 -0.28 26.86 -19.91
N GLY A 44 -1.43 26.20 -19.80
CA GLY A 44 -1.74 24.96 -20.53
C GLY A 44 -0.91 23.73 -20.10
N THR A 45 -1.05 22.65 -20.88
CA THR A 45 -0.47 21.33 -20.54
C THR A 45 0.93 21.13 -21.11
N TYR A 46 1.84 20.67 -20.26
CA TYR A 46 3.18 20.23 -20.60
C TYR A 46 3.27 18.71 -20.43
N THR A 47 3.76 18.04 -21.46
CA THR A 47 3.87 16.58 -21.52
C THR A 47 5.09 16.17 -22.33
N GLY A 48 5.32 14.87 -22.51
CA GLY A 48 6.47 14.39 -23.23
C GLY A 48 6.52 12.87 -23.36
N SER A 49 7.61 12.39 -23.93
CA SER A 49 7.93 10.97 -23.99
C SER A 49 9.43 10.74 -24.04
N GLY A 50 9.84 9.50 -23.79
CA GLY A 50 11.24 9.08 -23.81
C GLY A 50 11.75 8.72 -22.41
N TYR A 51 13.04 8.39 -22.36
CA TYR A 51 13.71 7.87 -21.16
C TYR A 51 14.80 8.82 -20.63
N GLY A 52 14.91 10.02 -21.20
CA GLY A 52 15.79 11.06 -20.69
C GLY A 52 15.12 11.88 -19.58
N THR A 53 15.65 13.09 -19.35
CA THR A 53 15.18 13.96 -18.28
C THR A 53 14.75 15.34 -18.80
N VAL A 54 13.56 15.77 -18.42
CA VAL A 54 13.11 17.16 -18.42
C VAL A 54 13.25 17.68 -17.00
N ALA A 55 14.05 18.71 -16.78
CA ALA A 55 14.32 19.23 -15.44
C ALA A 55 13.96 20.70 -15.29
N ILE A 56 13.44 21.05 -14.12
CA ILE A 56 13.47 22.41 -13.58
C ILE A 56 14.57 22.46 -12.51
N SER A 57 15.68 23.12 -12.81
CA SER A 57 16.84 23.21 -11.92
C SER A 57 17.01 24.57 -11.22
N GLY A 58 16.34 25.60 -11.72
CA GLY A 58 16.45 26.97 -11.23
C GLY A 58 15.42 27.90 -11.86
N GLY A 59 15.37 29.16 -11.39
CA GLY A 59 14.42 30.17 -11.86
C GLY A 59 13.08 30.16 -11.12
N THR A 60 12.20 31.08 -11.50
CA THR A 60 10.82 31.19 -10.99
C THR A 60 9.83 30.86 -12.10
N TYR A 61 8.93 29.90 -11.85
CA TYR A 61 7.89 29.49 -12.78
C TYR A 61 6.55 29.93 -12.24
N THR A 62 5.89 30.83 -12.96
CA THR A 62 4.56 31.34 -12.64
C THR A 62 3.52 30.59 -13.44
N GLY A 63 2.70 29.78 -12.78
CA GLY A 63 1.57 29.05 -13.37
C GLY A 63 0.22 29.71 -13.10
N ASP A 64 -0.80 29.31 -13.85
CA ASP A 64 -2.20 29.65 -13.60
C ASP A 64 -3.05 28.37 -13.44
N GLU A 65 -4.37 28.53 -13.29
CA GLU A 65 -5.29 27.39 -13.10
C GLU A 65 -5.29 26.38 -14.26
N THR A 66 -4.74 26.74 -15.43
CA THR A 66 -4.65 25.87 -16.61
C THR A 66 -3.31 25.15 -16.71
N THR A 67 -2.31 25.53 -15.90
CA THR A 67 -0.95 25.03 -16.01
C THR A 67 -0.85 23.62 -15.45
N GLN A 68 -0.59 22.66 -16.34
CA GLN A 68 -0.56 21.25 -15.99
C GLN A 68 0.75 20.59 -16.39
N PHE A 69 1.32 19.80 -15.48
CA PHE A 69 2.37 18.84 -15.77
C PHE A 69 1.76 17.44 -15.90
N SER A 70 1.88 16.86 -17.09
CA SER A 70 1.33 15.55 -17.47
C SER A 70 2.43 14.69 -18.10
N PHE A 71 3.54 14.53 -17.39
CA PHE A 71 4.69 13.77 -17.87
C PHE A 71 4.58 12.28 -17.49
N PRO A 72 4.95 11.36 -18.40
CA PRO A 72 5.09 9.95 -18.03
C PRO A 72 6.34 9.73 -17.17
N SER A 73 6.36 8.63 -16.42
CA SER A 73 7.59 8.17 -15.76
C SER A 73 8.65 7.77 -16.80
N PRO A 74 9.95 8.06 -16.57
CA PRO A 74 10.56 8.79 -15.45
C PRO A 74 10.86 10.27 -15.76
N LEU A 75 10.18 10.86 -16.75
CA LEU A 75 10.71 11.94 -17.56
C LEU A 75 10.96 13.26 -16.81
N PHE A 76 10.14 13.63 -15.82
CA PHE A 76 10.16 14.98 -15.24
C PHE A 76 10.80 15.05 -13.84
N GLU A 77 11.77 15.94 -13.69
CA GLU A 77 12.48 16.23 -12.44
C GLU A 77 12.35 17.71 -12.02
N TRP A 78 12.06 17.94 -10.74
CA TRP A 78 12.17 19.24 -10.09
C TRP A 78 13.32 19.22 -9.08
N THR A 79 14.44 19.82 -9.46
CA THR A 79 15.70 19.78 -8.69
C THR A 79 16.06 21.10 -8.02
N GLY A 80 15.40 22.21 -8.41
CA GLY A 80 15.63 23.53 -7.82
C GLY A 80 14.66 24.60 -8.32
N GLY A 81 14.83 25.84 -7.87
CA GLY A 81 14.00 26.98 -8.28
C GLY A 81 12.67 27.10 -7.51
N THR A 82 11.75 27.88 -8.05
CA THR A 82 10.48 28.23 -7.40
C THR A 82 9.29 28.00 -8.32
N LEU A 83 8.26 27.30 -7.84
CA LEU A 83 6.92 27.30 -8.43
C LEU A 83 6.04 28.33 -7.70
N THR A 84 5.41 29.23 -8.44
CA THR A 84 4.50 30.26 -7.92
C THR A 84 3.24 30.37 -8.79
N GLY A 85 2.12 30.83 -8.22
CA GLY A 85 0.81 30.69 -8.87
C GLY A 85 0.23 29.29 -8.66
N THR A 86 -0.50 28.76 -9.64
CA THR A 86 -1.17 27.45 -9.54
C THR A 86 -0.57 26.47 -10.55
N PHE A 87 -0.39 25.22 -10.13
CA PHE A 87 0.04 24.12 -10.98
C PHE A 87 -0.75 22.85 -10.65
N THR A 88 -1.04 22.05 -11.67
CA THR A 88 -1.61 20.71 -11.49
C THR A 88 -0.65 19.65 -12.01
N ASN A 89 -0.21 18.73 -11.15
CA ASN A 89 0.48 17.51 -11.56
C ASN A 89 -0.53 16.39 -11.78
N THR A 90 -0.60 15.86 -13.00
CA THR A 90 -1.42 14.70 -13.39
C THR A 90 -0.58 13.52 -13.86
N GLY A 91 0.72 13.71 -14.03
CA GLY A 91 1.68 12.68 -14.38
C GLY A 91 2.59 12.31 -13.22
N LEU A 92 3.82 11.91 -13.54
CA LEU A 92 4.88 11.70 -12.57
C LEU A 92 5.78 12.94 -12.49
N MET A 93 5.97 13.47 -11.28
CA MET A 93 6.96 14.50 -10.96
C MET A 93 7.98 13.91 -9.98
N THR A 94 9.27 13.96 -10.31
CA THR A 94 10.32 13.54 -9.39
C THR A 94 10.98 14.75 -8.75
N ILE A 95 10.90 14.86 -7.43
CA ILE A 95 11.72 15.77 -6.65
C ILE A 95 13.05 15.07 -6.34
N ALA A 96 14.13 15.60 -6.92
CA ALA A 96 15.46 14.99 -6.87
C ALA A 96 16.54 15.98 -6.43
N GLY A 97 17.70 15.43 -6.05
CA GLY A 97 18.85 16.15 -5.55
C GLY A 97 18.78 16.53 -4.07
N THR A 98 19.88 17.11 -3.58
CA THR A 98 20.07 17.51 -2.18
C THR A 98 19.68 18.96 -1.90
N GLY A 99 19.31 19.70 -2.94
CA GLY A 99 19.04 21.13 -2.89
C GLY A 99 17.67 21.49 -2.30
N ILE A 100 17.45 22.80 -2.15
CA ILE A 100 16.16 23.36 -1.77
C ILE A 100 15.42 23.81 -3.03
N ARG A 101 14.13 23.50 -3.10
CA ARG A 101 13.18 24.09 -4.06
C ARG A 101 12.03 24.74 -3.30
N PHE A 102 11.40 25.72 -3.92
CA PHE A 102 10.41 26.56 -3.26
C PHE A 102 9.04 26.42 -3.90
N LEU A 103 8.02 26.21 -3.08
CA LEU A 103 6.63 26.36 -3.44
C LEU A 103 6.11 27.66 -2.82
N SER A 104 5.80 28.63 -3.68
CA SER A 104 5.28 29.95 -3.32
C SER A 104 3.87 30.17 -3.89
N GLY A 105 3.12 29.10 -4.06
CA GLY A 105 1.77 29.06 -4.63
C GLY A 105 1.11 27.72 -4.34
N THR A 106 0.18 27.31 -5.20
CA THR A 106 -0.57 26.05 -5.06
C THR A 106 -0.06 25.00 -6.03
N LEU A 107 0.28 23.82 -5.52
CA LEU A 107 0.53 22.62 -6.32
C LEU A 107 -0.58 21.60 -6.02
N ASN A 108 -1.44 21.36 -6.99
CA ASN A 108 -2.44 20.30 -6.94
C ASN A 108 -1.85 19.04 -7.55
N ASN A 109 -1.89 17.92 -6.83
CA ASN A 109 -1.37 16.64 -7.26
C ASN A 109 -2.50 15.62 -7.36
N SER A 110 -2.86 15.24 -8.59
CA SER A 110 -3.73 14.10 -8.90
C SER A 110 -2.96 12.93 -9.53
N GLY A 111 -1.68 13.12 -9.82
CA GLY A 111 -0.74 12.08 -10.25
C GLY A 111 0.18 11.64 -9.11
N ILE A 112 1.46 11.41 -9.43
CA ILE A 112 2.46 10.92 -8.47
C ILE A 112 3.58 11.95 -8.34
N ILE A 113 3.94 12.27 -7.09
CA ILE A 113 5.17 13.00 -6.76
C ILE A 113 6.10 12.05 -6.00
N LEU A 114 7.27 11.79 -6.57
CA LEU A 114 8.33 11.01 -5.91
C LEU A 114 9.38 11.95 -5.33
N HIS A 115 9.60 11.90 -4.03
CA HIS A 115 10.65 12.65 -3.35
C HIS A 115 11.80 11.70 -2.98
N LYS A 116 12.77 11.59 -3.90
CA LYS A 116 13.74 10.49 -3.96
C LYS A 116 15.00 10.69 -3.14
N ASP A 117 15.50 11.91 -3.08
CA ASP A 117 16.77 12.22 -2.43
C ASP A 117 16.55 13.04 -1.14
N THR A 118 17.62 13.56 -0.56
CA THR A 118 17.59 14.25 0.74
C THR A 118 17.22 15.74 0.68
N GLY A 119 16.86 16.27 -0.50
CA GLY A 119 16.56 17.69 -0.66
C GLY A 119 15.29 18.14 0.08
N VAL A 120 15.12 19.46 0.20
CA VAL A 120 13.99 20.09 0.92
C VAL A 120 12.98 20.77 -0.01
N LEU A 121 11.67 20.49 0.18
CA LEU A 121 10.59 21.25 -0.45
C LEU A 121 10.17 22.31 0.55
N ALA A 122 10.54 23.55 0.24
CA ALA A 122 10.36 24.69 1.10
C ALA A 122 9.10 25.47 0.72
N PHE A 123 8.28 25.83 1.71
CA PHE A 123 7.02 26.55 1.52
C PHE A 123 7.17 28.03 1.85
N ILE A 124 6.86 28.90 0.89
CA ILE A 124 6.75 30.35 1.04
C ILE A 124 5.27 30.72 0.88
N SER A 125 4.50 30.61 1.96
CA SER A 125 3.02 30.63 1.88
C SER A 125 2.43 29.62 0.88
N GLY A 126 3.16 28.52 0.62
CA GLY A 126 2.78 27.51 -0.36
C GLY A 126 1.75 26.53 0.17
N ILE A 127 0.95 25.98 -0.75
CA ILE A 127 -0.07 24.97 -0.49
C ILE A 127 0.19 23.79 -1.42
N LEU A 128 0.36 22.60 -0.85
CA LEU A 128 0.37 21.34 -1.58
C LEU A 128 -0.96 20.63 -1.32
N ASN A 129 -1.75 20.42 -2.38
CA ASN A 129 -2.96 19.61 -2.32
C ASN A 129 -2.66 18.26 -2.95
N ASN A 130 -2.55 17.22 -2.15
CA ASN A 130 -2.53 15.84 -2.63
C ASN A 130 -3.98 15.35 -2.72
N GLU A 131 -4.54 15.39 -3.93
CA GLU A 131 -5.94 15.06 -4.19
C GLU A 131 -6.21 13.56 -3.97
N SER A 132 -7.48 13.13 -3.96
CA SER A 132 -7.84 11.72 -3.66
C SER A 132 -7.18 10.67 -4.56
N SER A 133 -6.87 10.99 -5.81
CA SER A 133 -6.10 10.11 -6.71
C SER A 133 -4.58 10.31 -6.65
N GLY A 134 -4.15 11.33 -5.90
CA GLY A 134 -2.76 11.76 -5.81
C GLY A 134 -1.95 10.92 -4.83
N GLU A 135 -0.70 10.69 -5.21
CA GLU A 135 0.32 10.09 -4.35
C GLU A 135 1.50 11.06 -4.19
N TYR A 136 1.90 11.30 -2.95
CA TYR A 136 3.18 11.91 -2.62
C TYR A 136 4.01 10.89 -1.83
N ASP A 137 5.12 10.43 -2.40
CA ASP A 137 5.93 9.37 -1.80
C ASP A 137 7.37 9.82 -1.56
N PHE A 138 7.79 9.82 -0.29
CA PHE A 138 9.18 9.89 0.11
C PHE A 138 9.87 8.54 -0.18
N THR A 139 10.49 8.45 -1.35
CA THR A 139 11.33 7.31 -1.74
C THR A 139 12.77 7.44 -1.24
N GLY A 140 13.13 8.58 -0.65
CA GLY A 140 14.33 8.76 0.18
C GLY A 140 14.10 9.66 1.39
N ASP A 141 15.18 10.22 1.94
CA ASP A 141 15.17 10.92 3.24
C ASP A 141 15.05 12.44 3.09
N GLY A 142 14.13 12.84 2.22
CA GLY A 142 13.80 14.23 1.94
C GLY A 142 12.91 14.88 3.01
N ALA A 143 12.79 16.21 2.99
CA ALA A 143 11.99 16.94 3.99
C ALA A 143 11.05 18.00 3.41
N PHE A 144 9.99 18.28 4.15
CA PHE A 144 9.20 19.49 4.02
C PHE A 144 9.71 20.57 4.98
N ARG A 145 9.66 21.83 4.55
CA ARG A 145 10.10 22.94 5.38
C ARG A 145 9.27 24.19 5.17
N TRP A 146 8.66 24.70 6.23
CA TRP A 146 8.17 26.07 6.18
C TRP A 146 9.34 27.05 6.16
N TRP A 147 9.33 27.97 5.20
CA TRP A 147 10.42 28.92 4.98
C TRP A 147 10.07 30.33 5.43
N SER A 148 8.95 30.88 4.94
CA SER A 148 8.49 32.22 5.27
C SER A 148 7.02 32.47 4.87
N GLY A 149 6.46 33.59 5.32
CA GLY A 149 5.07 33.98 5.03
C GLY A 149 4.04 33.20 5.84
N SER A 150 2.87 32.94 5.26
CA SER A 150 1.88 32.04 5.88
C SER A 150 2.47 30.64 6.04
N GLN A 151 1.99 29.91 7.06
CA GLN A 151 2.45 28.55 7.32
C GLN A 151 2.19 27.67 6.09
N GLY A 152 3.19 26.85 5.72
CA GLY A 152 3.06 25.93 4.59
C GLY A 152 2.01 24.89 4.94
N LEU A 153 1.08 24.64 4.02
CA LEU A 153 -0.03 23.72 4.22
C LEU A 153 0.06 22.55 3.25
N ILE A 154 -0.02 21.34 3.79
CA ILE A 154 -0.19 20.11 3.02
C ILE A 154 -1.60 19.60 3.31
N ASN A 155 -2.46 19.64 2.30
CA ASN A 155 -3.77 18.99 2.34
C ASN A 155 -3.62 17.62 1.69
N ASN A 156 -3.81 16.55 2.45
CA ASN A 156 -3.74 15.19 1.98
C ASN A 156 -5.12 14.55 2.00
N ASP A 157 -5.71 14.39 0.82
CA ASP A 157 -6.93 13.62 0.58
C ASP A 157 -6.62 12.26 -0.09
N GLY A 158 -5.46 12.15 -0.76
CA GLY A 158 -4.92 10.92 -1.33
C GLY A 158 -3.94 10.19 -0.39
N LEU A 159 -2.85 9.68 -0.97
CA LEU A 159 -1.79 8.96 -0.25
C LEU A 159 -0.54 9.82 -0.05
N LEU A 160 -0.18 10.09 1.20
CA LEU A 160 1.12 10.59 1.59
C LEU A 160 1.92 9.44 2.22
N ARG A 161 3.00 9.01 1.55
CA ARG A 161 3.76 7.84 1.94
C ARG A 161 5.23 8.14 2.16
N LYS A 162 5.89 7.36 3.02
CA LYS A 162 7.34 7.12 2.97
C LYS A 162 7.59 5.66 2.69
N SER A 163 7.96 5.34 1.45
CA SER A 163 8.24 3.96 1.02
C SER A 163 9.73 3.60 1.00
N GLY A 164 10.61 4.59 0.98
CA GLY A 164 12.04 4.38 0.81
C GLY A 164 12.90 5.29 1.69
N GLY A 165 14.19 4.96 1.74
CA GLY A 165 15.14 5.57 2.67
C GLY A 165 15.01 5.01 4.09
N LEU A 166 16.14 4.78 4.74
CA LEU A 166 16.19 4.26 6.11
C LEU A 166 16.24 5.38 7.16
N GLY A 167 16.41 6.63 6.73
CA GLY A 167 16.49 7.80 7.58
C GLY A 167 15.13 8.46 7.81
N GLU A 168 15.19 9.76 8.10
CA GLU A 168 14.03 10.55 8.47
C GLU A 168 13.56 11.45 7.33
N SER A 169 12.24 11.53 7.16
CA SER A 169 11.57 12.58 6.40
C SER A 169 10.83 13.51 7.35
N ASN A 170 11.19 14.79 7.33
CA ASN A 170 10.83 15.73 8.40
C ASN A 170 9.88 16.83 7.92
N PHE A 171 8.87 17.16 8.74
CA PHE A 171 8.05 18.36 8.61
C PHE A 171 8.67 19.44 9.50
N SER A 172 9.50 20.29 8.91
CA SER A 172 10.33 21.27 9.62
C SER A 172 9.91 22.72 9.32
N GLY A 173 10.61 23.69 9.90
CA GLY A 173 10.55 25.08 9.45
C GLY A 173 11.41 26.06 10.27
N GLN A 174 11.48 27.32 9.82
CA GLN A 174 12.28 28.38 10.46
C GLN A 174 11.49 29.18 11.51
N GLY A 175 11.01 28.51 12.57
CA GLY A 175 10.26 29.15 13.66
C GLY A 175 8.77 28.80 13.71
N SER A 176 8.23 28.21 12.64
CA SER A 176 6.96 27.47 12.61
C SER A 176 7.15 26.23 11.76
N LEU A 177 6.42 25.16 12.03
CA LEU A 177 6.57 23.89 11.31
C LEU A 177 5.60 23.83 10.11
N THR A 178 5.80 22.92 9.16
CA THR A 178 4.83 22.74 8.06
C THR A 178 3.56 22.07 8.59
N MET A 179 2.38 22.56 8.24
CA MET A 179 1.10 22.00 8.68
C MET A 179 0.68 20.82 7.80
N LEU A 180 0.04 19.84 8.44
CA LEU A 180 -0.66 18.76 7.76
C LEU A 180 -2.16 18.86 8.05
N ASN A 181 -2.95 18.68 7.00
CA ASN A 181 -4.37 18.38 7.08
C ASN A 181 -4.60 17.07 6.32
N ASN A 182 -4.85 15.98 7.06
CA ASN A 182 -4.98 14.63 6.53
C ASN A 182 -6.44 14.13 6.59
N THR A 183 -7.13 14.17 5.46
CA THR A 183 -8.43 13.49 5.26
C THR A 183 -8.28 12.14 4.55
N GLY A 184 -7.16 11.92 3.86
CA GLY A 184 -6.78 10.68 3.19
C GLY A 184 -5.92 9.76 4.07
N THR A 185 -4.83 9.24 3.49
CA THR A 185 -3.94 8.24 4.12
C THR A 185 -2.53 8.78 4.28
N VAL A 186 -1.96 8.59 5.47
CA VAL A 186 -0.53 8.70 5.76
C VAL A 186 0.02 7.31 6.03
N GLU A 187 1.04 6.90 5.28
CA GLU A 187 1.66 5.58 5.40
C GLU A 187 3.18 5.66 5.53
N VAL A 188 3.76 4.86 6.43
CA VAL A 188 5.22 4.73 6.55
C VAL A 188 5.59 3.26 6.44
N SER A 189 6.27 2.91 5.35
CA SER A 189 6.75 1.55 5.11
C SER A 189 8.27 1.38 5.17
N SER A 190 9.01 2.48 5.39
CA SER A 190 10.46 2.46 5.62
C SER A 190 10.90 3.70 6.40
N GLY A 191 11.92 3.54 7.23
CA GLY A 191 12.50 4.64 8.02
C GLY A 191 11.48 5.35 8.91
N THR A 192 11.63 6.66 9.06
CA THR A 192 10.75 7.48 9.90
C THR A 192 10.14 8.64 9.13
N LEU A 193 8.82 8.83 9.23
CA LEU A 193 8.13 10.06 8.83
C LEU A 193 7.76 10.86 10.07
N ASN A 194 8.30 12.07 10.18
CA ASN A 194 8.10 12.96 11.31
C ASN A 194 7.11 14.07 10.95
N VAL A 195 5.84 13.90 11.34
CA VAL A 195 4.78 14.91 11.25
C VAL A 195 4.82 15.77 12.51
N ASN A 196 5.86 16.59 12.61
CA ASN A 196 6.12 17.40 13.81
C ASN A 196 5.30 18.69 13.87
N GLY A 197 4.79 19.17 12.74
CA GLY A 197 4.01 20.41 12.68
C GLY A 197 2.56 20.25 13.08
N PRO A 198 1.81 21.36 13.24
CA PRO A 198 0.40 21.30 13.59
C PRO A 198 -0.36 20.38 12.64
N ASP A 199 -1.18 19.52 13.23
CA ASP A 199 -2.00 18.54 12.56
C ASP A 199 -3.46 18.85 12.87
N THR A 200 -4.27 19.10 11.84
CA THR A 200 -5.67 19.47 12.02
C THR A 200 -6.53 18.31 12.55
N GLN A 201 -6.05 17.08 12.44
CA GLN A 201 -6.73 15.88 12.93
C GLN A 201 -6.36 15.55 14.36
N ILE A 202 -5.47 16.31 15.01
CA ILE A 202 -5.15 16.14 16.43
C ILE A 202 -5.83 17.25 17.22
N ASP A 203 -6.91 16.90 17.93
CA ASP A 203 -7.60 17.81 18.86
C ASP A 203 -7.56 17.22 20.27
N SER A 204 -6.87 17.93 21.17
CA SER A 204 -6.90 17.65 22.61
C SER A 204 -6.58 16.18 22.97
N GLY A 205 -5.64 15.56 22.25
CA GLY A 205 -5.24 14.15 22.44
C GLY A 205 -6.12 13.13 21.71
N THR A 206 -7.07 13.59 20.90
CA THR A 206 -7.89 12.75 20.03
C THR A 206 -7.40 12.83 18.60
N LEU A 207 -7.22 11.68 17.96
CA LEU A 207 -7.02 11.59 16.51
C LEU A 207 -8.40 11.52 15.85
N THR A 208 -8.81 12.59 15.16
CA THR A 208 -10.22 12.84 14.81
C THR A 208 -10.63 12.34 13.43
N ALA A 209 -9.70 12.20 12.49
CA ALA A 209 -9.98 11.73 11.13
C ALA A 209 -8.70 11.21 10.42
N GLY A 210 -8.87 10.77 9.17
CA GLY A 210 -7.81 10.25 8.31
C GLY A 210 -7.44 8.79 8.60
N THR A 211 -6.57 8.25 7.76
CA THR A 211 -5.96 6.93 7.93
C THR A 211 -4.47 7.10 8.22
N TRP A 212 -3.97 6.40 9.23
CA TRP A 212 -2.60 6.52 9.72
C TRP A 212 -1.99 5.14 9.89
N ILE A 213 -0.97 4.86 9.07
CA ILE A 213 -0.40 3.53 8.90
C ILE A 213 1.09 3.57 9.22
N ALA A 214 1.53 2.67 10.10
CA ALA A 214 2.92 2.32 10.25
C ALA A 214 3.09 0.84 9.90
N ASN A 215 3.75 0.57 8.77
CA ASN A 215 3.92 -0.77 8.19
C ASN A 215 5.42 -1.11 8.09
N ASP A 216 6.04 -1.65 9.14
CA ASP A 216 7.52 -1.77 9.26
C ASP A 216 8.30 -0.43 9.24
N GLY A 217 7.60 0.70 9.30
CA GLY A 217 8.17 2.04 9.49
C GLY A 217 7.73 2.72 10.79
N THR A 218 8.30 3.88 11.09
CA THR A 218 7.88 4.73 12.23
C THR A 218 7.16 5.99 11.77
N LEU A 219 5.92 6.16 12.20
CA LEU A 219 5.16 7.40 12.05
C LEU A 219 5.19 8.17 13.37
N SER A 220 5.85 9.32 13.37
CA SER A 220 5.95 10.21 14.53
C SER A 220 4.97 11.37 14.39
N LEU A 221 4.07 11.51 15.37
CA LEU A 221 3.11 12.60 15.47
C LEU A 221 3.50 13.54 16.61
N ASN A 222 3.09 14.80 16.52
CA ASN A 222 3.51 15.86 17.44
C ASN A 222 2.75 15.94 18.77
N ALA A 223 1.93 14.93 19.09
CA ALA A 223 1.12 14.91 20.30
C ALA A 223 1.00 13.51 20.88
N ASN A 224 0.71 13.44 22.18
CA ASN A 224 0.27 12.19 22.81
C ASN A 224 -1.20 11.95 22.49
N ILE A 225 -1.53 10.78 21.95
CA ILE A 225 -2.87 10.39 21.56
C ILE A 225 -3.45 9.44 22.62
N THR A 226 -4.58 9.82 23.20
CA THR A 226 -5.32 9.03 24.19
C THR A 226 -6.62 8.46 23.65
N THR A 227 -7.17 9.06 22.59
CA THR A 227 -8.42 8.65 21.95
C THR A 227 -8.23 8.54 20.43
N ASN A 228 -8.74 7.46 19.83
CA ASN A 228 -8.79 7.29 18.38
C ASN A 228 -10.24 7.35 17.87
N ASP A 229 -10.58 8.37 17.08
CA ASP A 229 -11.82 8.45 16.29
C ASP A 229 -11.54 8.20 14.79
N ALA A 230 -10.27 8.07 14.41
CA ALA A 230 -9.77 7.89 13.06
C ALA A 230 -9.54 6.40 12.72
N SER A 231 -8.84 6.14 11.60
CA SER A 231 -8.34 4.81 11.25
C SER A 231 -6.84 4.69 11.57
N LEU A 232 -6.50 3.80 12.50
CA LEU A 232 -5.13 3.45 12.89
C LEU A 232 -4.78 2.05 12.40
N ILE A 233 -3.61 1.89 11.78
CA ILE A 233 -3.08 0.59 11.36
C ILE A 233 -1.62 0.45 11.81
N LEU A 234 -1.34 -0.59 12.59
CA LEU A 234 0.01 -1.08 12.84
C LEU A 234 0.17 -2.40 12.10
N ALA A 235 1.13 -2.44 11.19
CA ALA A 235 1.46 -3.63 10.41
C ALA A 235 2.99 -3.84 10.38
N GLY A 236 3.40 -5.09 10.18
CA GLY A 236 4.81 -5.43 10.18
C GLY A 236 5.43 -5.44 11.58
N SER A 237 6.44 -6.30 11.76
CA SER A 237 7.13 -6.47 13.05
C SER A 237 7.76 -5.18 13.59
N SER A 238 8.05 -4.21 12.73
CA SER A 238 8.68 -2.93 13.08
C SER A 238 7.72 -1.73 12.98
N GLY A 239 6.44 -1.94 12.63
CA GLY A 239 5.45 -0.87 12.54
C GLY A 239 5.23 -0.18 13.88
N ASN A 240 5.44 1.14 13.93
CA ASN A 240 5.42 1.88 15.18
C ASN A 240 4.84 3.29 15.06
N ILE A 241 3.96 3.65 16.00
CA ILE A 241 3.44 5.01 16.20
C ILE A 241 3.65 5.37 17.68
N PRO A 242 4.77 6.03 18.06
CA PRO A 242 5.06 6.32 19.47
C PRO A 242 3.98 7.15 20.18
N ALA A 243 3.29 7.99 19.42
CA ALA A 243 2.26 8.91 19.89
C ALA A 243 1.04 8.20 20.53
N ILE A 244 0.76 6.94 20.17
CA ILE A 244 -0.37 6.17 20.71
C ILE A 244 0.00 5.30 21.91
N SER A 245 1.20 5.45 22.48
CA SER A 245 1.66 4.66 23.65
C SER A 245 0.77 4.79 24.89
N ASN A 246 -0.02 5.86 24.99
CA ASN A 246 -1.01 6.09 26.05
C ASN A 246 -2.46 6.06 25.53
N LEU A 247 -2.70 5.43 24.38
CA LEU A 247 -4.05 5.26 23.83
C LEU A 247 -4.87 4.40 24.79
N THR A 248 -5.99 4.95 25.28
CA THR A 248 -6.90 4.26 26.21
C THR A 248 -8.26 3.99 25.59
N THR A 249 -8.64 4.70 24.52
CA THR A 249 -9.97 4.56 23.91
C THR A 249 -9.90 4.51 22.39
N ASN A 250 -10.61 3.56 21.79
CA ASN A 250 -10.84 3.47 20.36
C ASN A 250 -12.33 3.61 20.05
N HIS A 251 -12.75 4.72 19.44
CA HIS A 251 -14.08 4.90 18.84
C HIS A 251 -14.09 4.64 17.33
N GLY A 252 -12.96 4.88 16.65
CA GLY A 252 -12.76 4.63 15.23
C GLY A 252 -12.38 3.18 14.92
N SER A 253 -11.47 2.98 13.96
CA SER A 253 -10.89 1.68 13.67
C SER A 253 -9.43 1.61 14.12
N PHE A 254 -9.06 0.49 14.74
CA PHE A 254 -7.67 0.18 15.07
C PHE A 254 -7.35 -1.25 14.62
N THR A 255 -6.44 -1.38 13.67
CA THR A 255 -5.94 -2.66 13.15
C THR A 255 -4.51 -2.89 13.61
N ILE A 256 -4.22 -4.10 14.09
CA ILE A 256 -2.88 -4.59 14.41
C ILE A 256 -2.71 -5.93 13.68
N GLU A 257 -1.76 -6.03 12.76
CA GLU A 257 -1.62 -7.18 11.87
C GLU A 257 -0.18 -7.42 11.42
N ASN A 258 0.05 -8.49 10.67
CA ASN A 258 1.33 -8.80 10.02
C ASN A 258 2.53 -8.80 11.00
N GLY A 259 2.33 -9.37 12.20
CA GLY A 259 3.36 -9.45 13.23
C GLY A 259 3.53 -8.21 14.10
N ALA A 260 2.77 -7.14 13.86
CA ALA A 260 2.78 -5.96 14.71
C ALA A 260 2.22 -6.25 16.11
N ALA A 261 2.69 -5.49 17.09
CA ALA A 261 2.20 -5.58 18.46
C ALA A 261 1.94 -4.18 19.06
N PHE A 262 0.84 -4.06 19.80
CA PHE A 262 0.51 -2.88 20.58
C PHE A 262 0.37 -3.23 22.06
N THR A 263 0.86 -2.37 22.94
CA THR A 263 0.69 -2.52 24.39
C THR A 263 0.01 -1.29 24.97
N ALA A 264 -1.24 -1.44 25.41
CA ALA A 264 -1.91 -0.46 26.25
C ALA A 264 -1.31 -0.54 27.67
N SER A 265 -0.73 0.58 28.13
CA SER A 265 -0.09 0.68 29.45
C SER A 265 -1.08 0.69 30.62
N ALA A 266 -2.37 0.86 30.35
CA ALA A 266 -3.45 0.92 31.32
C ALA A 266 -4.70 0.20 30.79
N ALA A 267 -5.86 0.47 31.39
CA ALA A 267 -7.15 0.00 30.89
C ALA A 267 -7.41 0.54 29.48
N PHE A 268 -8.03 -0.28 28.64
CA PHE A 268 -8.36 0.05 27.26
C PHE A 268 -9.84 -0.18 26.97
N THR A 269 -10.48 0.78 26.32
CA THR A 269 -11.89 0.73 25.93
C THR A 269 -12.02 0.75 24.42
N ASN A 270 -12.70 -0.26 23.86
CA ASN A 270 -13.08 -0.28 22.45
C ASN A 270 -14.58 0.02 22.31
N GLN A 271 -14.93 1.15 21.69
CA GLN A 271 -16.28 1.50 21.27
C GLN A 271 -16.49 1.41 19.75
N GLY A 272 -15.39 1.28 18.98
CA GLY A 272 -15.40 1.17 17.53
C GLY A 272 -15.06 -0.23 17.05
N ILE A 273 -14.15 -0.33 16.09
CA ILE A 273 -13.65 -1.59 15.54
C ILE A 273 -12.20 -1.80 15.98
N LEU A 274 -11.94 -2.91 16.66
CA LEU A 274 -10.58 -3.38 16.95
C LEU A 274 -10.35 -4.66 16.14
N THR A 275 -9.39 -4.64 15.22
CA THR A 275 -9.01 -5.77 14.38
C THR A 275 -7.63 -6.28 14.78
N LEU A 276 -7.57 -7.54 15.15
CA LEU A 276 -6.33 -8.28 15.41
C LEU A 276 -6.15 -9.25 14.25
N GLY A 277 -5.39 -8.79 13.25
CA GLY A 277 -5.08 -9.53 12.03
C GLY A 277 -4.14 -10.71 12.29
N ALA A 278 -3.80 -11.47 11.24
CA ALA A 278 -2.91 -12.61 11.37
C ALA A 278 -1.53 -12.15 11.90
N GLY A 279 -1.05 -12.81 12.96
CA GLY A 279 0.18 -12.43 13.67
C GLY A 279 0.10 -11.12 14.49
N GLY A 280 -1.03 -10.40 14.46
CA GLY A 280 -1.22 -9.16 15.21
C GLY A 280 -1.48 -9.42 16.70
N ALA A 281 -0.87 -8.62 17.58
CA ALA A 281 -1.00 -8.79 19.02
C ALA A 281 -1.39 -7.50 19.75
N MET A 282 -2.39 -7.56 20.61
CA MET A 282 -2.73 -6.50 21.56
C MET A 282 -2.55 -6.98 22.99
N ASN A 283 -1.76 -6.22 23.76
CA ASN A 283 -1.55 -6.45 25.19
C ASN A 283 -2.15 -5.30 25.99
N VAL A 284 -3.04 -5.59 26.93
CA VAL A 284 -3.70 -4.62 27.80
C VAL A 284 -3.23 -4.84 29.23
N SER A 285 -2.51 -3.87 29.78
CA SER A 285 -1.91 -3.97 31.12
C SER A 285 -2.92 -3.73 32.26
N GLY A 286 -4.18 -3.42 31.94
CA GLY A 286 -5.30 -3.32 32.88
C GLY A 286 -6.56 -4.04 32.37
N ASP A 287 -7.72 -3.44 32.63
CA ASP A 287 -9.01 -3.95 32.16
C ASP A 287 -9.24 -3.65 30.68
N PHE A 288 -9.91 -4.57 29.99
CA PHE A 288 -10.41 -4.36 28.63
C PHE A 288 -11.93 -4.19 28.67
N SER A 289 -12.46 -3.13 28.06
CA SER A 289 -13.90 -2.88 27.98
C SER A 289 -14.35 -2.77 26.52
N GLN A 290 -15.21 -3.68 26.10
CA GLN A 290 -15.86 -3.66 24.78
C GLN A 290 -17.24 -2.99 24.91
N GLY A 291 -17.53 -2.03 24.03
CA GLY A 291 -18.82 -1.35 23.93
C GLY A 291 -19.91 -2.20 23.29
N THR A 292 -21.18 -1.86 23.51
CA THR A 292 -22.33 -2.60 22.94
C THR A 292 -22.49 -2.43 21.42
N GLY A 293 -22.00 -1.34 20.85
CA GLY A 293 -21.95 -1.10 19.40
C GLY A 293 -20.59 -1.44 18.77
N ALA A 294 -19.64 -1.93 19.57
CA ALA A 294 -18.26 -2.14 19.14
C ALA A 294 -18.06 -3.55 18.56
N MET A 295 -17.06 -3.69 17.69
CA MET A 295 -16.64 -4.98 17.11
C MET A 295 -15.21 -5.32 17.55
N LEU A 296 -15.01 -6.56 17.98
CA LEU A 296 -13.70 -7.17 18.15
C LEU A 296 -13.52 -8.22 17.05
N LYS A 297 -12.50 -8.05 16.22
CA LYS A 297 -12.24 -8.93 15.07
C LYS A 297 -10.92 -9.67 15.24
N PHE A 298 -10.92 -10.96 14.95
CA PHE A 298 -9.72 -11.78 14.88
C PHE A 298 -9.56 -12.36 13.48
N ALA A 299 -8.34 -12.39 12.96
CA ALA A 299 -8.01 -13.16 11.77
C ALA A 299 -7.20 -14.41 12.13
N ILE A 300 -7.45 -15.51 11.43
CA ILE A 300 -6.66 -16.74 11.46
C ILE A 300 -6.03 -16.93 10.08
N GLY A 301 -4.71 -16.79 10.00
CA GLY A 301 -3.92 -16.95 8.78
C GLY A 301 -3.03 -18.19 8.77
N GLY A 302 -3.11 -19.07 9.79
CA GLY A 302 -2.30 -20.27 9.82
C GLY A 302 -2.66 -21.24 10.94
N PRO A 303 -1.94 -22.37 11.06
CA PRO A 303 -2.13 -23.34 12.14
C PRO A 303 -1.84 -22.72 13.52
N SER A 304 -2.51 -23.23 14.56
CA SER A 304 -2.38 -22.67 15.93
C SER A 304 -0.96 -22.77 16.50
N THR A 305 -0.15 -23.71 16.03
CA THR A 305 1.26 -23.86 16.42
C THR A 305 2.18 -22.80 15.82
N GLY A 306 1.77 -22.15 14.73
CA GLY A 306 2.55 -21.15 14.01
C GLY A 306 2.36 -19.72 14.52
N GLY A 307 1.37 -19.48 15.38
CA GLY A 307 1.08 -18.14 15.91
C GLY A 307 0.54 -17.14 14.88
N ASN A 308 0.21 -17.58 13.66
CA ASN A 308 -0.30 -16.70 12.60
C ASN A 308 -1.81 -16.43 12.75
N PHE A 309 -2.20 -15.85 13.89
CA PHE A 309 -3.56 -15.43 14.18
C PHE A 309 -3.55 -14.26 15.15
N GLY A 310 -4.62 -13.47 15.17
CA GLY A 310 -4.75 -12.32 16.06
C GLY A 310 -4.84 -12.73 17.53
N THR A 311 -4.18 -11.99 18.41
CA THR A 311 -4.18 -12.28 19.86
C THR A 311 -4.47 -11.05 20.71
N LEU A 312 -5.30 -11.24 21.74
CA LEU A 312 -5.61 -10.26 22.78
C LEU A 312 -5.20 -10.79 24.17
N THR A 313 -4.26 -10.13 24.83
CA THR A 313 -3.87 -10.47 26.20
C THR A 313 -4.29 -9.35 27.14
N VAL A 314 -5.10 -9.65 28.15
CA VAL A 314 -5.59 -8.68 29.12
C VAL A 314 -5.13 -9.10 30.51
N SER A 315 -4.41 -8.25 31.24
CA SER A 315 -3.96 -8.59 32.60
C SER A 315 -5.10 -8.50 33.63
N GLY A 316 -6.12 -7.68 33.36
CA GLY A 316 -7.28 -7.46 34.22
C GLY A 316 -8.53 -8.21 33.78
N ASN A 317 -9.69 -7.59 34.04
CA ASN A 317 -10.98 -8.08 33.62
C ASN A 317 -11.27 -7.71 32.15
N ALA A 318 -11.73 -8.67 31.36
CA ALA A 318 -12.32 -8.43 30.05
C ALA A 318 -13.85 -8.27 30.20
N SER A 319 -14.35 -7.05 30.09
CA SER A 319 -15.78 -6.74 30.03
C SER A 319 -16.26 -6.77 28.58
N LEU A 320 -16.89 -7.88 28.20
CA LEU A 320 -17.33 -8.14 26.82
C LEU A 320 -18.78 -7.72 26.59
N ALA A 321 -19.00 -7.07 25.45
CA ALA A 321 -20.30 -6.71 24.88
C ALA A 321 -20.14 -6.63 23.35
N GLY A 322 -21.18 -6.17 22.62
CA GLY A 322 -21.06 -5.94 21.18
C GLY A 322 -20.80 -7.21 20.38
N GLY A 323 -20.13 -7.09 19.24
CA GLY A 323 -19.91 -8.21 18.33
C GLY A 323 -18.48 -8.76 18.34
N LEU A 324 -18.39 -10.07 18.09
CA LEU A 324 -17.18 -10.79 17.70
C LEU A 324 -17.26 -11.13 16.21
N GLU A 325 -16.18 -10.92 15.48
CA GLU A 325 -16.05 -11.38 14.10
C GLU A 325 -14.76 -12.17 13.92
N LEU A 326 -14.86 -13.32 13.29
CA LEU A 326 -13.71 -14.12 12.87
C LEU A 326 -13.54 -14.01 11.35
N LYS A 327 -12.31 -13.86 10.89
CA LYS A 327 -11.97 -13.97 9.46
C LYS A 327 -10.84 -14.96 9.25
N LEU A 328 -10.85 -15.59 8.09
CA LEU A 328 -9.65 -16.25 7.57
C LEU A 328 -8.81 -15.21 6.82
N ALA A 329 -7.49 -15.33 6.91
CA ALA A 329 -6.54 -14.48 6.21
C ALA A 329 -5.71 -15.31 5.23
N ASP A 330 -5.20 -14.65 4.19
CA ASP A 330 -4.23 -15.22 3.23
C ASP A 330 -4.68 -16.54 2.59
N GLY A 331 -6.00 -16.68 2.38
CA GLY A 331 -6.63 -17.89 1.84
C GLY A 331 -6.48 -19.13 2.74
N TYR A 332 -6.05 -18.98 4.00
CA TYR A 332 -5.86 -20.08 4.93
C TYR A 332 -7.17 -20.82 5.22
N GLY A 333 -7.10 -22.15 5.15
CA GLY A 333 -8.15 -23.07 5.50
C GLY A 333 -7.85 -23.80 6.81
N PRO A 334 -8.75 -23.77 7.82
CA PRO A 334 -8.56 -24.50 9.06
C PRO A 334 -8.71 -26.01 8.86
N GLN A 335 -8.10 -26.78 9.77
CA GLN A 335 -8.28 -28.22 9.89
C GLN A 335 -8.99 -28.55 11.20
N THR A 336 -9.90 -29.53 11.17
CA THR A 336 -10.66 -29.96 12.35
C THR A 336 -9.70 -30.39 13.47
N GLY A 337 -9.95 -29.91 14.68
CA GLY A 337 -9.12 -30.18 15.86
C GLY A 337 -8.11 -29.08 16.19
N ASN A 338 -7.83 -28.16 15.26
CA ASN A 338 -7.05 -26.96 15.58
C ASN A 338 -7.82 -26.10 16.60
N SER A 339 -7.09 -25.57 17.58
CA SER A 339 -7.63 -24.72 18.64
C SER A 339 -6.78 -23.47 18.78
N TYR A 340 -7.41 -22.30 18.74
CA TYR A 340 -6.77 -20.99 18.73
C TYR A 340 -7.18 -20.22 19.98
N THR A 341 -6.26 -20.04 20.93
CA THR A 341 -6.50 -19.16 22.08
C THR A 341 -6.30 -17.71 21.64
N VAL A 342 -7.37 -17.10 21.14
CA VAL A 342 -7.32 -15.74 20.57
C VAL A 342 -7.39 -14.65 21.64
N ALA A 343 -7.92 -14.96 22.83
CA ALA A 343 -7.85 -14.02 23.95
C ALA A 343 -7.58 -14.70 25.30
N THR A 344 -6.80 -14.03 26.15
CA THR A 344 -6.59 -14.41 27.56
C THR A 344 -6.87 -13.23 28.48
N TYR A 345 -7.45 -13.50 29.64
CA TYR A 345 -7.80 -12.49 30.64
C TYR A 345 -7.81 -13.08 32.06
N SER A 346 -7.57 -12.27 33.09
CA SER A 346 -7.62 -12.73 34.49
C SER A 346 -9.05 -13.05 34.94
N SER A 347 -10.03 -12.32 34.43
CA SER A 347 -11.45 -12.59 34.63
C SER A 347 -12.27 -12.06 33.46
N ARG A 348 -13.51 -12.56 33.33
CA ARG A 348 -14.48 -12.06 32.36
C ARG A 348 -15.75 -11.57 33.04
N SER A 349 -16.29 -10.47 32.51
CA SER A 349 -17.68 -10.07 32.71
C SER A 349 -18.37 -9.89 31.36
N GLY A 350 -19.68 -10.17 31.30
CA GLY A 350 -20.44 -10.04 30.04
C GLY A 350 -20.10 -11.11 29.01
N ALA A 351 -20.63 -10.95 27.80
CA ALA A 351 -20.46 -11.82 26.65
C ALA A 351 -20.71 -11.03 25.37
N PHE A 352 -20.28 -11.54 24.22
CA PHE A 352 -20.65 -10.97 22.93
C PHE A 352 -22.17 -11.13 22.71
N GLY A 353 -22.79 -10.08 22.18
CA GLY A 353 -24.19 -10.11 21.76
C GLY A 353 -24.39 -10.76 20.39
N GLU A 354 -23.34 -10.76 19.55
CA GLU A 354 -23.33 -11.38 18.23
C GLU A 354 -21.95 -11.97 17.92
N GLU A 355 -21.92 -13.13 17.26
CA GLU A 355 -20.70 -13.76 16.77
C GLU A 355 -20.84 -14.10 15.29
N THR A 356 -19.93 -13.59 14.46
CA THR A 356 -19.97 -13.74 13.00
C THR A 356 -18.66 -14.36 12.48
N GLY A 357 -18.71 -14.96 11.28
CA GLY A 357 -17.53 -15.56 10.65
C GLY A 357 -17.06 -16.90 11.25
N LEU A 358 -17.78 -17.44 12.24
CA LEU A 358 -17.47 -18.75 12.81
C LEU A 358 -17.90 -19.89 11.87
N THR A 359 -19.13 -19.85 11.35
CA THR A 359 -19.63 -20.90 10.46
C THR A 359 -18.99 -20.80 9.07
N PRO A 360 -18.67 -21.93 8.42
CA PRO A 360 -18.96 -23.31 8.83
C PRO A 360 -17.82 -23.99 9.61
N PHE A 361 -16.69 -23.33 9.82
CA PHE A 361 -15.45 -24.00 10.23
C PHE A 361 -15.19 -23.99 11.73
N PHE A 362 -15.78 -23.07 12.46
CA PHE A 362 -15.40 -22.77 13.83
C PHE A 362 -16.58 -22.75 14.78
N THR A 363 -16.26 -22.97 16.04
CA THR A 363 -17.07 -22.64 17.20
C THR A 363 -16.23 -21.85 18.19
N SER A 364 -16.85 -20.95 18.95
CA SER A 364 -16.22 -20.24 20.05
C SER A 364 -16.43 -21.00 21.37
N ASP A 365 -15.42 -20.97 22.24
CA ASP A 365 -15.51 -21.38 23.65
C ASP A 365 -15.07 -20.20 24.52
N LEU A 366 -16.05 -19.55 25.15
CA LEU A 366 -15.87 -18.36 25.96
C LEU A 366 -15.86 -18.71 27.46
N SER A 367 -14.68 -19.01 27.97
CA SER A 367 -14.45 -19.39 29.37
C SER A 367 -14.25 -18.16 30.30
N PRO A 368 -14.16 -18.35 31.62
CA PRO A 368 -13.84 -17.27 32.56
C PRO A 368 -12.43 -16.65 32.43
N ALA A 369 -11.49 -17.31 31.74
CA ALA A 369 -10.10 -16.83 31.61
C ALA A 369 -9.57 -16.76 30.16
N ALA A 370 -10.32 -17.26 29.17
CA ALA A 370 -9.91 -17.25 27.77
C ALA A 370 -11.08 -17.35 26.80
N LEU A 371 -10.88 -16.81 25.59
CA LEU A 371 -11.67 -17.11 24.40
C LEU A 371 -10.84 -18.04 23.50
N VAL A 372 -11.37 -19.23 23.24
CA VAL A 372 -10.76 -20.22 22.36
C VAL A 372 -11.65 -20.42 21.14
N ILE A 373 -11.09 -20.33 19.95
CA ILE A 373 -11.76 -20.66 18.70
C ILE A 373 -11.35 -22.08 18.31
N ASN A 374 -12.31 -22.98 18.19
CA ASN A 374 -12.09 -24.38 17.87
C ASN A 374 -12.51 -24.65 16.44
N ALA A 375 -11.60 -25.17 15.62
CA ALA A 375 -11.89 -25.63 14.28
C ALA A 375 -12.66 -26.95 14.35
N ILE A 376 -13.93 -26.91 13.94
CA ILE A 376 -14.83 -28.07 13.85
C ILE A 376 -14.92 -28.60 12.41
N GLY A 377 -14.56 -27.79 11.42
CA GLY A 377 -14.54 -28.15 10.00
C GLY A 377 -13.13 -28.10 9.43
N THR A 378 -12.89 -28.95 8.44
CA THR A 378 -11.67 -28.92 7.61
C THR A 378 -12.02 -28.25 6.28
N ALA A 379 -11.18 -27.30 5.85
CA ALA A 379 -11.33 -26.58 4.60
C ALA A 379 -10.97 -27.45 3.37
N SER A 380 -11.09 -26.86 2.17
CA SER A 380 -10.70 -27.49 0.91
C SER A 380 -9.17 -27.55 0.75
N ASP A 381 -8.69 -28.21 -0.31
CA ASP A 381 -7.26 -28.37 -0.64
C ASP A 381 -7.14 -28.42 -2.17
N LEU A 382 -6.88 -27.28 -2.81
CA LEU A 382 -6.79 -27.13 -4.26
C LEU A 382 -5.33 -27.28 -4.71
N SER A 383 -4.99 -28.44 -5.25
CA SER A 383 -3.64 -28.70 -5.73
C SER A 383 -3.52 -28.55 -7.25
N VAL A 384 -2.55 -27.77 -7.70
CA VAL A 384 -2.21 -27.61 -9.12
C VAL A 384 -1.20 -28.66 -9.57
N SER A 385 -1.45 -29.24 -10.74
CA SER A 385 -0.59 -30.25 -11.36
C SER A 385 -0.58 -30.15 -12.89
N THR A 386 0.34 -30.88 -13.53
CA THR A 386 0.42 -31.04 -15.00
C THR A 386 0.42 -29.73 -15.80
N VAL A 387 1.28 -28.77 -15.44
CA VAL A 387 1.42 -27.51 -16.18
C VAL A 387 2.07 -27.76 -17.56
N SER A 388 1.29 -27.61 -18.63
CA SER A 388 1.71 -27.82 -20.01
C SER A 388 1.97 -26.49 -20.71
N SER A 389 3.21 -26.31 -21.17
CA SER A 389 3.65 -25.11 -21.87
C SER A 389 3.10 -25.02 -23.31
N PRO A 390 2.71 -23.83 -23.78
CA PRO A 390 2.40 -23.58 -25.20
C PRO A 390 3.60 -23.64 -26.17
N GLY A 391 4.83 -23.78 -25.67
CA GLY A 391 6.05 -23.60 -26.46
C GLY A 391 6.59 -22.17 -26.37
N ALA A 392 7.45 -21.77 -27.32
CA ALA A 392 8.05 -20.42 -27.35
C ALA A 392 6.99 -19.33 -27.55
N LEU A 393 7.21 -18.18 -26.91
CA LEU A 393 6.26 -17.06 -26.89
C LEU A 393 6.88 -15.82 -27.54
N SER A 394 6.07 -15.08 -28.30
CA SER A 394 6.47 -13.77 -28.85
C SER A 394 5.63 -12.66 -28.23
N LEU A 395 6.23 -11.46 -28.12
CA LEU A 395 5.52 -10.29 -27.63
C LEU A 395 4.29 -9.97 -28.49
N GLY A 396 3.14 -9.78 -27.84
CA GLY A 396 1.87 -9.45 -28.50
C GLY A 396 1.16 -10.62 -29.18
N GLU A 397 1.70 -11.84 -29.12
CA GLU A 397 1.01 -13.05 -29.58
C GLU A 397 0.21 -13.69 -28.44
N SER A 398 -0.96 -14.25 -28.77
CA SER A 398 -1.75 -15.06 -27.85
C SER A 398 -1.24 -16.49 -27.84
N ALA A 399 -1.00 -17.03 -26.65
CA ALA A 399 -0.70 -18.45 -26.45
C ALA A 399 -1.54 -18.99 -25.30
N THR A 400 -1.80 -20.29 -25.29
CA THR A 400 -2.67 -20.90 -24.29
C THR A 400 -1.88 -21.88 -23.43
N LEU A 401 -1.86 -21.66 -22.12
CA LEU A 401 -1.30 -22.60 -21.16
C LEU A 401 -2.42 -23.45 -20.54
N THR A 402 -2.18 -24.75 -20.40
CA THR A 402 -3.14 -25.69 -19.80
C THR A 402 -2.57 -26.34 -18.55
N TYR A 403 -3.42 -26.65 -17.57
CA TYR A 403 -3.05 -27.24 -16.29
C TYR A 403 -4.21 -28.06 -15.73
N THR A 404 -3.97 -28.83 -14.67
CA THR A 404 -5.00 -29.57 -13.94
C THR A 404 -5.02 -29.09 -12.50
N VAL A 405 -6.20 -28.81 -11.95
CA VAL A 405 -6.38 -28.58 -10.51
C VAL A 405 -7.23 -29.69 -9.93
N THR A 406 -6.85 -30.20 -8.78
CA THR A 406 -7.55 -31.28 -8.08
C THR A 406 -7.88 -30.84 -6.65
N ASN A 407 -9.10 -31.10 -6.20
CA ASN A 407 -9.45 -30.94 -4.79
C ASN A 407 -9.06 -32.19 -4.01
N LEU A 408 -7.97 -32.14 -3.24
CA LEU A 408 -7.42 -33.25 -2.47
C LEU A 408 -8.10 -33.45 -1.11
N SER A 409 -8.98 -32.53 -0.71
CA SER A 409 -9.63 -32.54 0.60
C SER A 409 -10.89 -33.40 0.65
N GLY A 410 -11.46 -33.53 1.86
CA GLY A 410 -12.78 -34.10 2.09
C GLY A 410 -13.96 -33.12 1.97
N ARG A 411 -13.74 -31.88 1.50
CA ARG A 411 -14.77 -30.84 1.38
C ARG A 411 -14.78 -30.26 -0.03
N ALA A 412 -15.96 -30.01 -0.61
CA ALA A 412 -16.03 -29.32 -1.90
C ALA A 412 -15.45 -27.89 -1.78
N ALA A 413 -14.68 -27.48 -2.78
CA ALA A 413 -14.26 -26.09 -2.95
C ALA A 413 -15.40 -25.31 -3.59
N THR A 414 -15.74 -24.16 -3.00
CA THR A 414 -16.91 -23.37 -3.41
C THR A 414 -16.47 -22.24 -4.35
N ALA A 415 -17.10 -22.19 -5.52
CA ALA A 415 -16.90 -21.19 -6.55
C ALA A 415 -17.59 -19.85 -6.21
N PRO A 416 -17.24 -18.77 -6.93
CA PRO A 416 -16.20 -18.69 -7.96
C PRO A 416 -14.81 -18.38 -7.39
N TRP A 417 -13.77 -18.84 -8.08
CA TRP A 417 -12.38 -18.41 -7.84
C TRP A 417 -11.66 -18.14 -9.16
N LYS A 418 -10.49 -17.49 -9.07
CA LYS A 418 -9.68 -17.12 -10.23
C LYS A 418 -8.37 -17.88 -10.23
N ASP A 419 -8.03 -18.48 -11.35
CA ASP A 419 -6.71 -19.07 -11.59
C ASP A 419 -5.88 -18.08 -12.40
N SER A 420 -4.62 -17.89 -12.03
CA SER A 420 -3.73 -16.90 -12.64
C SER A 420 -2.44 -17.53 -13.12
N VAL A 421 -1.88 -17.00 -14.22
CA VAL A 421 -0.61 -17.44 -14.79
C VAL A 421 0.39 -16.30 -14.74
N TYR A 422 1.60 -16.59 -14.27
CA TYR A 422 2.68 -15.64 -14.11
C TYR A 422 3.92 -16.06 -14.88
N VAL A 423 4.69 -15.08 -15.36
CA VAL A 423 6.04 -15.26 -15.88
C VAL A 423 7.04 -14.99 -14.76
N SER A 424 7.99 -15.91 -14.57
CA SER A 424 9.00 -15.82 -13.52
C SER A 424 10.40 -16.17 -14.00
N THR A 425 11.40 -15.65 -13.29
CA THR A 425 12.80 -16.03 -13.48
C THR A 425 13.19 -17.29 -12.72
N ASP A 426 12.36 -17.80 -11.81
CA ASP A 426 12.61 -19.01 -11.04
C ASP A 426 11.34 -19.87 -10.86
N THR A 427 11.37 -20.81 -9.92
CA THR A 427 10.31 -21.79 -9.69
C THR A 427 9.46 -21.48 -8.45
N THR A 428 9.72 -20.37 -7.78
CA THR A 428 8.99 -19.93 -6.60
C THR A 428 7.95 -18.90 -7.00
N TRP A 429 6.76 -18.98 -6.41
CA TRP A 429 5.75 -17.95 -6.60
C TRP A 429 6.00 -16.84 -5.59
N ASP A 430 6.31 -15.64 -6.06
CA ASP A 430 6.53 -14.45 -5.23
C ASP A 430 6.13 -13.14 -5.95
N ASP A 431 6.27 -12.02 -5.24
CA ASP A 431 5.85 -10.70 -5.73
C ASP A 431 6.69 -10.17 -6.92
N SER A 432 7.80 -10.83 -7.28
CA SER A 432 8.59 -10.47 -8.46
C SER A 432 8.03 -11.04 -9.77
N ASP A 433 7.05 -11.95 -9.66
CA ASP A 433 6.43 -12.61 -10.80
C ASP A 433 5.42 -11.73 -11.53
N ILE A 434 5.39 -11.83 -12.86
CA ILE A 434 4.59 -10.96 -13.71
C ILE A 434 3.32 -11.68 -14.15
N LEU A 435 2.14 -11.20 -13.74
CA LEU A 435 0.85 -11.71 -14.21
C LEU A 435 0.71 -11.54 -15.74
N VAL A 436 0.43 -12.63 -16.44
CA VAL A 436 0.26 -12.66 -17.91
C VAL A 436 -1.09 -13.16 -18.38
N GLY A 437 -1.94 -13.68 -17.48
CA GLY A 437 -3.29 -14.12 -17.81
C GLY A 437 -4.02 -14.66 -16.60
N SER A 438 -5.34 -14.72 -16.69
CA SER A 438 -6.18 -15.38 -15.67
C SER A 438 -7.44 -15.97 -16.28
N SER A 439 -8.03 -16.94 -15.59
CA SER A 439 -9.33 -17.54 -15.94
C SER A 439 -10.19 -17.66 -14.69
N MET A 440 -11.47 -17.34 -14.82
CA MET A 440 -12.46 -17.57 -13.76
C MET A 440 -12.92 -19.02 -13.78
N VAL A 441 -13.01 -19.63 -12.61
CA VAL A 441 -13.62 -20.94 -12.40
C VAL A 441 -15.00 -20.72 -11.75
N PRO A 442 -16.09 -20.91 -12.52
CA PRO A 442 -17.44 -20.54 -12.07
C PRO A 442 -18.15 -21.63 -11.27
N ASP A 443 -17.66 -22.86 -11.30
CA ASP A 443 -18.33 -24.04 -10.76
C ASP A 443 -17.56 -24.63 -9.58
N ASP A 444 -18.29 -25.11 -8.56
CA ASP A 444 -17.71 -25.79 -7.40
C ASP A 444 -16.87 -27.01 -7.81
N LEU A 445 -15.75 -27.24 -7.14
CA LEU A 445 -14.94 -28.45 -7.33
C LEU A 445 -15.24 -29.46 -6.22
N ALA A 446 -15.97 -30.52 -6.59
CA ALA A 446 -16.32 -31.61 -5.68
C ALA A 446 -15.09 -32.31 -5.09
N VAL A 447 -15.30 -33.03 -3.99
CA VAL A 447 -14.30 -33.84 -3.29
C VAL A 447 -13.61 -34.82 -4.25
N GLY A 448 -12.27 -34.76 -4.34
CA GLY A 448 -11.47 -35.63 -5.19
C GLY A 448 -11.61 -35.38 -6.70
N ALA A 449 -12.40 -34.40 -7.12
CA ALA A 449 -12.58 -34.07 -8.53
C ALA A 449 -11.42 -33.19 -9.03
N SER A 450 -11.23 -33.22 -10.35
CA SER A 450 -10.26 -32.38 -11.05
C SER A 450 -10.92 -31.67 -12.23
N TYR A 451 -10.40 -30.51 -12.60
CA TYR A 451 -10.68 -29.86 -13.88
C TYR A 451 -9.38 -29.59 -14.64
N ASN A 452 -9.49 -29.54 -15.97
CA ASN A 452 -8.42 -29.05 -16.83
C ASN A 452 -8.67 -27.57 -17.09
N GLY A 453 -7.81 -26.72 -16.53
CA GLY A 453 -7.83 -25.28 -16.74
C GLY A 453 -7.05 -24.88 -17.98
N SER A 454 -7.41 -23.73 -18.54
CA SER A 454 -6.78 -23.14 -19.72
C SER A 454 -6.78 -21.63 -19.57
N VAL A 455 -5.63 -20.99 -19.76
CA VAL A 455 -5.49 -19.53 -19.67
C VAL A 455 -4.80 -19.03 -20.94
N ASP A 456 -5.43 -18.05 -21.58
CA ASP A 456 -4.81 -17.31 -22.67
C ASP A 456 -3.86 -16.27 -22.09
N LEU A 457 -2.64 -16.27 -22.61
CA LEU A 457 -1.53 -15.46 -22.15
C LEU A 457 -1.39 -14.22 -23.03
N VAL A 458 -1.22 -13.07 -22.39
CA VAL A 458 -0.83 -11.81 -23.00
C VAL A 458 0.53 -11.43 -22.44
N ILE A 459 1.59 -11.60 -23.23
CA ILE A 459 2.95 -11.36 -22.76
C ILE A 459 3.26 -9.85 -22.82
N PRO A 460 3.51 -9.20 -21.65
CA PRO A 460 3.89 -7.80 -21.61
C PRO A 460 5.31 -7.61 -22.16
N SER A 461 5.69 -6.36 -22.41
CA SER A 461 7.03 -6.02 -22.90
C SER A 461 8.12 -6.33 -21.85
N ILE A 462 8.60 -7.57 -21.83
CA ILE A 462 9.68 -8.05 -20.96
C ILE A 462 10.95 -8.37 -21.76
N PRO A 463 12.14 -8.36 -21.13
CA PRO A 463 13.39 -8.66 -21.82
C PRO A 463 13.40 -10.05 -22.46
N ASN A 464 14.11 -10.20 -23.57
CA ASN A 464 14.32 -11.52 -24.18
C ASN A 464 15.11 -12.40 -23.21
N ASN A 465 14.50 -13.49 -22.76
CA ASN A 465 15.15 -14.47 -21.90
C ASN A 465 14.38 -15.80 -21.89
N ARG A 466 14.87 -16.75 -21.10
CA ARG A 466 14.14 -17.95 -20.73
C ARG A 466 13.48 -17.75 -19.37
N TYR A 467 12.20 -18.08 -19.27
CA TYR A 467 11.38 -17.88 -18.09
C TYR A 467 10.63 -19.16 -17.71
N PHE A 468 10.22 -19.29 -16.46
CA PHE A 468 9.18 -20.24 -16.07
C PHE A 468 7.79 -19.62 -16.24
N LEU A 469 6.78 -20.46 -16.47
CA LEU A 469 5.40 -20.08 -16.23
C LEU A 469 4.90 -20.76 -14.96
N LEU A 470 4.33 -19.98 -14.05
CA LEU A 470 3.67 -20.46 -12.85
C LEU A 470 2.16 -20.35 -13.02
N VAL A 471 1.43 -21.38 -12.60
CA VAL A 471 -0.03 -21.33 -12.45
C VAL A 471 -0.33 -21.30 -10.97
N VAL A 472 -1.20 -20.39 -10.55
CA VAL A 472 -1.71 -20.31 -9.18
C VAL A 472 -3.23 -20.47 -9.23
N ALA A 473 -3.75 -21.55 -8.66
CA ALA A 473 -5.17 -21.75 -8.49
C ALA A 473 -5.71 -20.92 -7.32
N ASP A 474 -6.92 -20.39 -7.47
CA ASP A 474 -7.52 -19.48 -6.49
C ASP A 474 -6.53 -18.37 -6.06
N SER A 475 -5.96 -17.66 -7.04
CA SER A 475 -4.91 -16.66 -6.82
C SER A 475 -5.36 -15.48 -5.95
N ASP A 476 -6.67 -15.28 -5.79
CA ASP A 476 -7.25 -14.25 -4.93
C ASP A 476 -7.44 -14.74 -3.47
N GLY A 477 -7.20 -16.02 -3.18
CA GLY A 477 -7.36 -16.61 -1.85
C GLY A 477 -8.81 -16.66 -1.36
N MET A 478 -9.77 -16.76 -2.27
CA MET A 478 -11.20 -16.75 -1.95
C MET A 478 -11.70 -18.09 -1.42
N VAL A 479 -11.01 -19.18 -1.77
CA VAL A 479 -11.30 -20.53 -1.28
C VAL A 479 -10.40 -20.83 -0.09
N PRO A 480 -10.94 -21.02 1.13
CA PRO A 480 -10.16 -21.51 2.26
C PRO A 480 -9.47 -22.82 1.92
N ASP A 481 -8.16 -22.83 2.08
CA ASP A 481 -7.30 -23.92 1.63
C ASP A 481 -6.31 -24.35 2.72
N ILE A 482 -6.30 -25.64 3.04
CA ILE A 482 -5.43 -26.19 4.10
C ILE A 482 -3.95 -26.17 3.73
N ASP A 483 -3.59 -26.13 2.44
CA ASP A 483 -2.22 -26.17 1.96
C ASP A 483 -2.01 -25.32 0.71
N ARG A 484 -2.01 -24.00 0.91
CA ARG A 484 -1.78 -23.00 -0.16
C ARG A 484 -0.48 -23.20 -0.94
N MET A 485 0.51 -23.91 -0.38
CA MET A 485 1.78 -24.14 -1.05
C MET A 485 1.65 -25.10 -2.24
N ASN A 486 0.58 -25.90 -2.29
CA ASN A 486 0.31 -26.80 -3.39
C ASN A 486 -0.68 -26.20 -4.43
N ASN A 487 -1.21 -25.01 -4.16
CA ASN A 487 -2.09 -24.25 -5.06
C ASN A 487 -1.33 -23.62 -6.22
N TYR A 488 -0.01 -23.79 -6.32
CA TYR A 488 0.73 -23.38 -7.49
C TYR A 488 1.66 -24.48 -7.99
N ALA A 489 1.91 -24.46 -9.30
CA ALA A 489 2.87 -25.32 -9.94
C ALA A 489 3.54 -24.60 -11.11
N THR A 490 4.72 -25.08 -11.49
CA THR A 490 5.55 -24.46 -12.52
C THR A 490 5.75 -25.38 -13.71
N THR A 491 6.03 -24.78 -14.88
CA THR A 491 6.46 -25.53 -16.05
C THR A 491 7.76 -26.29 -15.78
N ALA A 492 7.86 -27.55 -16.21
CA ALA A 492 9.04 -28.40 -15.97
C ALA A 492 10.36 -27.88 -16.58
N SER A 493 10.27 -27.01 -17.58
CA SER A 493 11.42 -26.36 -18.21
C SER A 493 11.08 -24.92 -18.55
N THR A 494 12.09 -24.07 -18.61
CA THR A 494 11.93 -22.69 -19.05
C THR A 494 11.46 -22.59 -20.50
N ILE A 495 10.75 -21.53 -20.82
CA ILE A 495 10.21 -21.17 -22.12
C ILE A 495 10.97 -19.94 -22.63
N GLU A 496 11.28 -19.93 -23.92
CA GLU A 496 11.90 -18.76 -24.55
C GLU A 496 10.83 -17.71 -24.86
N ILE A 497 11.05 -16.48 -24.39
CA ILE A 497 10.24 -15.31 -24.71
C ILE A 497 11.08 -14.38 -25.57
N VAL A 498 10.59 -14.09 -26.79
CA VAL A 498 11.29 -13.24 -27.76
C VAL A 498 10.49 -12.01 -28.14
N ALA A 499 11.13 -10.84 -28.09
CA ALA A 499 10.66 -9.66 -28.78
C ALA A 499 10.79 -9.88 -30.29
N THR A 500 9.67 -9.85 -31.00
CA THR A 500 9.66 -9.80 -32.45
C THR A 500 10.42 -8.56 -32.89
N ARG A 501 11.58 -8.74 -33.55
CA ARG A 501 12.32 -7.61 -34.12
C ARG A 501 11.48 -6.99 -35.22
N LEU A 502 11.01 -5.76 -35.02
CA LEU A 502 10.60 -4.92 -36.13
C LEU A 502 11.84 -4.69 -37.01
N ARG A 503 11.96 -5.42 -38.12
CA ARG A 503 12.83 -4.99 -39.21
C ARG A 503 12.12 -3.86 -39.91
N VAL A 504 12.49 -2.62 -39.57
CA VAL A 504 12.28 -1.50 -40.49
C VAL A 504 13.31 -1.70 -41.59
N ILE A 505 12.85 -2.04 -42.80
CA ILE A 505 13.67 -2.07 -44.02
C ILE A 505 13.68 -0.65 -44.60
#